data_AF-A0A9E2DPM2-F1
#
_entry.id   AF-A0A9E2DPM2-F1
#
_cell.length_a   1.000
_cell.length_b   1.000
_cell.length_c   1.000
_cell.angle_alpha   90.00
_cell.angle_beta   90.00
_cell.angle_gamma   90.00
#
_symmetry.space_group_name_H-M   'P 1'
#
loop_
_entity.id
_entity.type
_entity.pdbx_description
1 polymer ?
#
loop_
_entity_poly.entity_id
_entity_poly.type
_entity_poly.pdbx_seq_one_letter_code
_entity_poly.pdbx_strand_id
1 'polypeptide(L)'
;KEVIDNWMYANSIHMIDYFSMFCRGKLTKVTPIVLWNKNNPKYVASKLQFDSGDIGLYECFWNSPAPWSVSINTENIRLDMTPLESLTKQVYESRKKNNIELDKVDYDFKPGIRLQAELLIKTIKNNKAYLPTLDQAIDTMKIINLIYFKN
;
A
#
# COMPACT_ATOMS: atom_id res chain seq x y z
N LYS A 1 26.96 -0.73 -2.96
CA LYS A 1 26.26 0.50 -3.39
C LYS A 1 24.92 0.16 -4.05
N GLU A 2 24.88 -0.83 -4.94
CA GLU A 2 23.67 -1.25 -5.67
C GLU A 2 22.39 -1.39 -4.81
N VAL A 3 22.44 -2.03 -3.64
CA VAL A 3 21.27 -2.14 -2.74
C VAL A 3 20.76 -0.78 -2.26
N ILE A 4 21.68 0.14 -1.91
CA ILE A 4 21.34 1.49 -1.44
C ILE A 4 20.77 2.32 -2.60
N ASP A 5 21.35 2.21 -3.79
CA ASP A 5 20.85 2.90 -4.98
C ASP A 5 19.44 2.44 -5.39
N ASN A 6 19.07 1.20 -5.02
CA ASN A 6 17.78 0.57 -5.31
C ASN A 6 16.86 0.48 -4.08
N TRP A 7 17.17 1.20 -3.00
CA TRP A 7 16.50 1.08 -1.70
C TRP A 7 14.98 1.19 -1.78
N MET A 8 14.46 2.01 -2.71
CA MET A 8 13.03 2.25 -2.83
C MET A 8 12.22 1.01 -3.23
N TYR A 9 12.81 0.03 -3.93
CA TYR A 9 12.12 -1.24 -4.18
C TYR A 9 11.83 -2.03 -2.90
N ALA A 10 12.70 -1.93 -1.89
CA ALA A 10 12.50 -2.61 -0.61
C ALA A 10 11.62 -1.78 0.35
N ASN A 11 11.82 -0.46 0.36
CA ASN A 11 11.15 0.41 1.33
C ASN A 11 9.72 0.78 0.93
N SER A 12 9.51 1.21 -0.32
CA SER A 12 8.22 1.77 -0.74
C SER A 12 7.17 0.72 -1.09
N ILE A 13 7.59 -0.52 -1.34
CA ILE A 13 6.69 -1.61 -1.73
C ILE A 13 5.56 -1.81 -0.71
N HIS A 14 5.86 -1.69 0.59
CA HIS A 14 4.87 -1.84 1.65
C HIS A 14 3.70 -0.84 1.57
N MET A 15 3.91 0.33 0.97
CA MET A 15 2.87 1.34 0.79
C MET A 15 2.25 1.32 -0.60
N ILE A 16 3.07 1.11 -1.64
CA ILE A 16 2.60 1.14 -3.03
C ILE A 16 1.73 -0.09 -3.35
N ASP A 17 1.99 -1.23 -2.71
CA ASP A 17 1.23 -2.46 -2.93
C ASP A 17 -0.27 -2.31 -2.56
N TYR A 18 -0.60 -1.42 -1.61
CA TYR A 18 -1.99 -1.13 -1.24
C TYR A 18 -2.83 -0.56 -2.38
N PHE A 19 -2.22 0.13 -3.36
CA PHE A 19 -2.97 0.57 -4.54
C PHE A 19 -3.44 -0.62 -5.38
N SER A 20 -2.61 -1.66 -5.52
CA SER A 20 -2.99 -2.89 -6.21
C SER A 20 -4.08 -3.68 -5.45
N MET A 21 -4.19 -3.48 -4.13
CA MET A 21 -5.22 -4.12 -3.31
C MET A 21 -6.56 -3.37 -3.34
N PHE A 22 -6.53 -2.04 -3.28
CA PHE A 22 -7.73 -1.22 -3.07
C PHE A 22 -8.25 -0.50 -4.31
N CYS A 23 -7.38 -0.15 -5.26
CA CYS A 23 -7.83 0.40 -6.54
C CYS A 23 -8.25 -0.73 -7.47
N ARG A 24 -9.40 -0.57 -8.11
CA ARG A 24 -9.96 -1.56 -9.02
C ARG A 24 -9.32 -1.44 -10.39
N GLY A 25 -9.28 -2.55 -11.10
CA GLY A 25 -8.85 -2.58 -12.50
C GLY A 25 -7.33 -2.41 -12.65
N LYS A 26 -6.89 -2.06 -13.85
CA LYS A 26 -5.46 -1.97 -14.18
C LYS A 26 -4.95 -0.54 -14.04
N LEU A 27 -3.74 -0.39 -13.53
CA LEU A 27 -3.03 0.88 -13.56
C LEU A 27 -2.78 1.30 -15.02
N THR A 28 -3.24 2.49 -15.38
CA THR A 28 -3.09 3.05 -16.73
C THR A 28 -2.01 4.13 -16.79
N LYS A 29 -1.81 4.87 -15.70
CA LYS A 29 -0.85 5.99 -15.68
C LYS A 29 -0.32 6.28 -14.28
N VAL A 30 0.97 6.60 -14.22
CA VAL A 30 1.61 7.26 -13.07
C VAL A 30 2.02 8.65 -13.52
N THR A 31 1.58 9.67 -12.81
CA THR A 31 1.96 11.07 -13.03
C THR A 31 2.73 11.55 -11.81
N PRO A 32 4.07 11.70 -11.89
CA PRO A 32 4.84 12.29 -10.82
C PRO A 32 4.42 13.74 -10.59
N ILE A 33 4.22 14.10 -9.32
CA ILE A 33 3.89 15.47 -8.88
C ILE A 33 5.14 16.11 -8.26
N VAL A 34 5.82 15.36 -7.39
CA VAL A 34 7.12 15.74 -6.82
C VAL A 34 8.10 14.58 -7.03
N LEU A 35 9.14 14.84 -7.82
CA LEU A 35 10.12 13.85 -8.22
C LEU A 35 11.04 13.45 -7.05
N TRP A 36 11.42 12.18 -7.02
CA TRP A 36 12.44 11.70 -6.10
C TRP A 36 13.80 12.30 -6.41
N ASN A 37 14.49 12.75 -5.35
CA ASN A 37 15.88 13.14 -5.43
C ASN A 37 16.70 12.33 -4.41
N LYS A 38 17.42 11.32 -4.90
CA LYS A 38 18.27 10.46 -4.05
C LYS A 38 19.37 11.21 -3.29
N ASN A 39 19.84 12.34 -3.82
CA ASN A 39 20.89 13.15 -3.19
C ASN A 39 20.31 14.09 -2.12
N ASN A 40 18.99 14.30 -2.12
CA ASN A 40 18.28 15.15 -1.17
C ASN A 40 16.89 14.57 -0.88
N PRO A 41 16.83 13.42 -0.17
CA PRO A 41 15.58 12.72 0.09
C PRO A 41 14.70 13.55 1.02
N LYS A 42 13.58 14.08 0.49
CA LYS A 42 12.64 14.91 1.23
C LYS A 42 11.20 14.47 1.01
N TYR A 43 10.63 14.83 -0.12
CA TYR A 43 9.22 14.62 -0.40
C TYR A 43 9.06 14.03 -1.79
N VAL A 44 8.20 13.03 -1.91
CA VAL A 44 7.80 12.41 -3.18
C VAL A 44 6.29 12.35 -3.21
N ALA A 45 5.72 12.72 -4.36
CA ALA A 45 4.30 12.60 -4.58
C ALA A 45 4.02 12.17 -6.01
N SER A 46 3.07 11.24 -6.17
CA SER A 46 2.65 10.73 -7.48
C SER A 46 1.16 10.43 -7.49
N LYS A 47 0.51 10.77 -8.61
CA LYS A 47 -0.86 10.37 -8.90
C LYS A 47 -0.87 9.09 -9.72
N LEU A 48 -1.58 8.08 -9.25
CA LEU A 48 -1.82 6.81 -9.94
C LEU A 48 -3.26 6.81 -10.47
N GLN A 49 -3.44 6.38 -11.72
CA GLN A 49 -4.74 6.33 -12.38
C GLN A 49 -5.04 4.92 -12.86
N PHE A 50 -6.26 4.45 -12.63
CA PHE A 50 -6.70 3.11 -12.98
C PHE A 50 -7.80 3.15 -14.06
N ASP A 51 -7.94 2.09 -14.85
CA ASP A 51 -8.95 1.98 -15.92
C ASP A 51 -10.40 1.94 -15.39
N SER A 52 -10.57 1.59 -14.11
CA SER A 52 -11.83 1.69 -13.37
C SER A 52 -12.28 3.12 -13.09
N GLY A 53 -11.40 4.10 -13.27
CA GLY A 53 -11.58 5.48 -12.81
C GLY A 53 -11.07 5.75 -11.40
N ASP A 54 -10.61 4.73 -10.68
CA ASP A 54 -10.01 4.92 -9.35
C ASP A 54 -8.72 5.75 -9.45
N ILE A 55 -8.50 6.59 -8.43
CA ILE A 55 -7.34 7.48 -8.33
C ILE A 55 -6.61 7.19 -7.03
N GLY A 56 -5.32 6.86 -7.14
CA GLY A 56 -4.40 6.76 -6.02
C GLY A 56 -3.56 8.03 -5.91
N LEU A 57 -3.39 8.54 -4.68
CA LEU A 57 -2.39 9.56 -4.38
C LEU A 57 -1.35 8.94 -3.46
N TYR A 58 -0.12 8.84 -3.95
CA TYR A 58 1.02 8.41 -3.17
C TYR A 58 1.79 9.62 -2.67
N GLU A 59 2.04 9.67 -1.36
CA GLU A 59 2.83 10.71 -0.70
C GLU A 59 3.83 10.05 0.24
N CYS A 60 5.09 10.50 0.18
CA CYS A 60 6.16 9.99 1.02
C CYS A 60 7.01 11.14 1.54
N PHE A 61 7.10 11.26 2.86
CA PHE A 61 7.91 12.25 3.55
C PHE A 61 9.07 11.56 4.26
N TRP A 62 10.30 11.88 3.85
CA TRP A 62 11.52 11.44 4.50
C TRP A 62 11.93 12.42 5.57
N ASN A 63 12.50 11.90 6.67
CA ASN A 63 12.97 12.70 7.81
C ASN A 63 11.86 13.60 8.41
N SER A 64 10.61 13.13 8.38
CA SER A 64 9.45 13.84 8.87
C SER A 64 8.63 12.94 9.80
N PRO A 65 7.98 13.49 10.85
CA PRO A 65 7.07 12.74 11.69
C PRO A 65 5.76 12.46 10.93
N ALA A 66 5.43 11.19 10.76
CA ALA A 66 4.09 10.70 10.46
C ALA A 66 4.12 9.16 10.51
N PRO A 67 3.07 8.49 11.01
CA PRO A 67 2.93 7.06 10.81
C PRO A 67 2.68 6.76 9.32
N TRP A 68 2.92 5.52 8.91
CA TRP A 68 2.38 5.03 7.65
C TRP A 68 0.86 4.96 7.74
N SER A 69 0.21 5.42 6.68
CA SER A 69 -1.23 5.55 6.64
C SER A 69 -1.81 5.25 5.27
N VAL A 70 -2.98 4.65 5.26
CA VAL A 70 -3.81 4.50 4.05
C VAL A 70 -5.18 5.07 4.35
N SER A 71 -5.71 5.88 3.44
CA SER A 71 -7.10 6.33 3.49
C SER A 71 -7.81 5.93 2.19
N ILE A 72 -8.99 5.34 2.32
CA ILE A 72 -9.81 4.90 1.19
C ILE A 72 -11.13 5.64 1.28
N ASN A 73 -11.53 6.29 0.20
CA ASN A 73 -12.79 7.00 0.11
C ASN A 73 -13.61 6.42 -1.05
N THR A 74 -14.88 6.16 -0.78
CA THR A 74 -15.89 5.81 -1.77
C THR A 74 -17.05 6.80 -1.61
N GLU A 75 -18.07 6.69 -2.46
CA GLU A 75 -19.29 7.50 -2.35
C GLU A 75 -19.96 7.39 -0.97
N ASN A 76 -19.89 6.22 -0.34
CA ASN A 76 -20.68 5.91 0.86
C ASN A 76 -19.86 5.77 2.14
N ILE A 77 -18.56 5.49 2.03
CA ILE A 77 -17.71 5.21 3.20
C ILE A 77 -16.31 5.78 3.02
N ARG A 78 -15.73 6.17 4.17
CA ARG A 78 -14.32 6.43 4.35
C ARG A 78 -13.73 5.41 5.32
N LEU A 79 -12.60 4.84 4.94
CA LEU A 79 -11.77 3.98 5.76
C LEU A 79 -10.43 4.67 6.00
N ASP A 80 -10.02 4.77 7.26
CA ASP A 80 -8.72 5.30 7.65
C ASP A 80 -7.92 4.20 8.38
N MET A 81 -6.73 3.89 7.88
CA MET A 81 -5.75 3.00 8.52
C MET A 81 -4.57 3.82 8.98
N THR A 82 -4.52 4.20 10.27
CA THR A 82 -3.46 5.05 10.83
C THR A 82 -3.32 4.79 12.34
N PRO A 83 -2.31 4.01 12.79
CA PRO A 83 -1.31 3.28 11.99
C PRO A 83 -1.95 2.19 11.11
N LEU A 84 -1.18 1.59 10.18
CA LEU A 84 -1.72 0.62 9.21
C LEU A 84 -2.45 -0.56 9.85
N GLU A 85 -2.09 -0.93 11.08
CA GLU A 85 -2.69 -2.02 11.83
C GLU A 85 -4.05 -1.65 12.47
N SER A 86 -4.45 -0.37 12.48
CA SER A 86 -5.76 0.06 12.94
C SER A 86 -6.70 0.33 11.77
N LEU A 87 -8.01 0.23 11.99
CA LEU A 87 -9.01 0.58 10.98
C LEU A 87 -10.15 1.36 11.61
N THR A 88 -10.43 2.54 11.05
CA THR A 88 -11.59 3.36 11.38
C THR A 88 -12.52 3.43 10.18
N LYS A 89 -13.82 3.27 10.41
CA LYS A 89 -14.87 3.42 9.39
C LYS A 89 -15.77 4.61 9.69
N GLN A 90 -16.00 5.42 8.68
CA GLN A 90 -16.97 6.51 8.68
C GLN A 90 -17.92 6.35 7.49
N VAL A 91 -19.22 6.51 7.73
CA VAL A 91 -20.27 6.46 6.69
C VAL A 91 -20.58 7.89 6.23
N TYR A 92 -20.93 8.05 4.96
CA TYR A 92 -21.36 9.32 4.37
C TYR A 92 -22.47 9.98 5.20
N GLU A 93 -22.46 11.32 5.28
CA GLU A 93 -23.31 12.16 6.15
C GLU A 93 -23.16 11.96 7.67
N SER A 94 -22.37 10.98 8.13
CA SER A 94 -22.07 10.81 9.55
C SER A 94 -20.72 11.45 9.90
N ARG A 95 -20.66 12.15 11.03
CA ARG A 95 -19.39 12.58 11.65
C ARG A 95 -18.79 11.52 12.58
N LYS A 96 -19.51 10.43 12.85
CA LYS A 96 -19.04 9.38 13.75
C LYS A 96 -18.03 8.49 13.06
N LYS A 97 -16.86 8.39 13.67
CA LYS A 97 -15.80 7.46 13.34
C LYS A 97 -15.89 6.25 14.26
N ASN A 98 -16.07 5.06 13.69
CA ASN A 98 -16.15 3.82 14.44
C ASN A 98 -14.86 3.03 14.23
N ASN A 99 -14.17 2.71 15.31
CA ASN A 99 -13.04 1.78 15.26
C ASN A 99 -13.57 0.39 14.94
N ILE A 100 -12.88 -0.32 14.04
CA ILE A 100 -13.15 -1.71 13.75
C ILE A 100 -12.26 -2.53 14.68
N GLU A 101 -12.88 -3.43 15.45
CA GLU A 101 -12.16 -4.33 16.35
C GLU A 101 -11.38 -5.36 15.53
N LEU A 102 -10.11 -5.56 15.89
CA LEU A 102 -9.26 -6.57 15.27
C LEU A 102 -9.58 -7.96 15.79
N ASP A 103 -9.26 -8.99 15.02
CA ASP A 103 -9.40 -10.36 15.48
C ASP A 103 -8.44 -10.63 16.65
N LYS A 104 -8.85 -11.49 17.58
CA LYS A 104 -8.01 -11.87 18.74
C LYS A 104 -6.59 -12.29 18.34
N VAL A 105 -6.48 -12.97 17.20
CA VAL A 105 -5.20 -13.46 16.66
C VAL A 105 -4.20 -12.34 16.36
N ASP A 106 -4.68 -11.15 16.02
CA ASP A 106 -3.87 -9.97 15.71
C ASP A 106 -3.38 -9.22 16.98
N TYR A 107 -3.89 -9.62 18.16
CA TYR A 107 -3.32 -9.23 19.46
C TYR A 107 -2.32 -10.28 19.96
N ASP A 108 -2.61 -11.57 19.74
CA ASP A 108 -1.75 -12.68 20.17
C ASP A 108 -0.47 -12.75 19.30
N PHE A 109 -0.54 -12.31 18.04
CA PHE A 109 0.57 -12.30 17.08
C PHE A 109 0.63 -10.97 16.34
N LYS A 110 1.78 -10.63 15.72
CA LYS A 110 1.86 -9.45 14.85
C LYS A 110 0.81 -9.57 13.73
N PRO A 111 -0.02 -8.54 13.51
CA PRO A 111 -1.11 -8.59 12.55
C PRO A 111 -0.67 -9.11 11.18
N GLY A 112 -1.43 -10.07 10.65
CA GLY A 112 -1.19 -10.69 9.35
C GLY A 112 -0.09 -11.76 9.28
N ILE A 113 0.89 -11.81 10.20
CA ILE A 113 2.01 -12.78 10.13
C ILE A 113 1.52 -14.22 10.29
N ARG A 114 0.64 -14.46 11.26
CA ARG A 114 0.08 -15.81 11.46
C ARG A 114 -0.74 -16.25 10.24
N LEU A 115 -1.58 -15.35 9.71
CA LEU A 115 -2.38 -15.64 8.52
C LEU A 115 -1.49 -15.94 7.31
N GLN A 116 -0.39 -15.20 7.11
CA GLN A 116 0.56 -15.49 6.04
C GLN A 116 1.16 -16.90 6.15
N ALA A 117 1.54 -17.35 7.34
CA ALA A 117 2.06 -18.69 7.55
C ALA A 117 1.00 -19.78 7.30
N GLU A 118 -0.24 -19.57 7.76
CA GLU A 118 -1.36 -20.47 7.51
C GLU A 118 -1.69 -20.59 6.01
N LEU A 119 -1.71 -19.46 5.29
CA LEU A 119 -1.95 -19.42 3.85
C LEU A 119 -0.81 -20.06 3.06
N LEU A 120 0.46 -19.92 3.50
CA LEU A 120 1.59 -20.60 2.89
C LEU A 120 1.42 -22.12 2.95
N ILE A 121 1.11 -22.66 4.14
CA ILE A 121 0.86 -24.10 4.34
C ILE A 121 -0.30 -24.56 3.44
N LYS A 122 -1.38 -23.78 3.38
CA LYS A 122 -2.55 -24.07 2.54
C LYS A 122 -2.20 -24.07 1.05
N THR A 123 -1.35 -23.14 0.61
CA THR A 123 -0.87 -23.08 -0.78
C THR A 123 -0.10 -24.33 -1.16
N ILE A 124 0.82 -24.78 -0.31
CA ILE A 124 1.60 -26.01 -0.54
C ILE A 124 0.68 -27.23 -0.60
N LYS A 125 -0.24 -27.38 0.36
CA LYS A 125 -1.13 -28.55 0.43
C LYS A 125 -2.10 -28.66 -0.75
N ASN A 126 -2.63 -27.54 -1.22
CA ASN A 126 -3.68 -27.51 -2.23
C ASN A 126 -3.16 -27.24 -3.64
N ASN A 127 -1.85 -27.01 -3.81
CA ASN A 127 -1.22 -26.56 -5.04
C ASN A 127 -1.97 -25.37 -5.68
N LYS A 128 -2.35 -24.40 -4.85
CA LYS A 128 -3.15 -23.21 -5.24
C LYS A 128 -2.63 -21.96 -4.54
N ALA A 129 -2.43 -20.88 -5.28
CA ALA A 129 -1.98 -19.61 -4.71
C ALA A 129 -3.08 -18.97 -3.82
N TYR A 130 -2.74 -18.69 -2.57
CA TYR A 130 -3.54 -17.89 -1.63
C TYR A 130 -2.78 -16.66 -1.12
N LEU A 131 -1.49 -16.54 -1.46
CA LEU A 131 -0.63 -15.41 -1.18
C LEU A 131 -0.32 -14.68 -2.49
N PRO A 132 0.09 -13.40 -2.44
CA PRO A 132 0.57 -12.69 -3.62
C PRO A 132 1.67 -13.46 -4.35
N THR A 133 1.61 -13.50 -5.67
CA THR A 133 2.61 -14.14 -6.52
C THR A 133 3.82 -13.24 -6.75
N LEU A 134 4.91 -13.81 -7.24
CA LEU A 134 6.08 -13.03 -7.65
C LEU A 134 5.75 -12.06 -8.79
N ASP A 135 4.87 -12.43 -9.71
CA ASP A 135 4.43 -11.55 -10.80
C ASP A 135 3.72 -10.31 -10.27
N GLN A 136 2.87 -10.46 -9.25
CA GLN A 136 2.20 -9.34 -8.58
C GLN A 136 3.23 -8.42 -7.89
N ALA A 137 4.23 -8.99 -7.21
CA ALA A 137 5.31 -8.21 -6.62
C ALA A 137 6.13 -7.45 -7.70
N ILE A 138 6.41 -8.09 -8.84
CA ILE A 138 7.09 -7.46 -9.98
C ILE A 138 6.25 -6.31 -10.56
N ASP A 139 4.93 -6.47 -10.67
CA ASP A 139 4.05 -5.41 -11.12
C ASP A 139 4.10 -4.20 -10.18
N THR A 140 4.07 -4.41 -8.86
CA THR A 140 4.28 -3.34 -7.88
C THR A 140 5.67 -2.71 -8.04
N MET A 141 6.73 -3.50 -8.28
CA MET A 141 8.07 -2.96 -8.55
C MET A 141 8.13 -2.10 -9.82
N LYS A 142 7.36 -2.40 -10.87
CA LYS A 142 7.26 -1.53 -12.05
C LYS A 142 6.65 -0.18 -11.69
N ILE A 143 5.67 -0.14 -10.78
CA ILE A 143 5.10 1.12 -10.28
C ILE A 143 6.15 1.91 -9.50
N ILE A 144 6.92 1.25 -8.63
CA ILE A 144 8.04 1.87 -7.90
C ILE A 144 9.05 2.45 -8.89
N ASN A 145 9.37 1.74 -9.96
CA ASN A 145 10.24 2.24 -11.03
C ASN A 145 9.74 3.56 -11.63
N LEU A 146 8.44 3.63 -11.95
CA LEU A 146 7.80 4.83 -12.49
C LEU A 146 7.79 6.01 -11.52
N ILE A 147 7.77 5.77 -10.20
CA ILE A 147 7.73 6.84 -9.18
C ILE A 147 9.14 7.34 -8.83
N TYR A 148 10.10 6.44 -8.69
CA TYR A 148 11.39 6.73 -8.06
C TYR A 148 12.58 6.78 -9.01
N PHE A 149 12.48 6.16 -10.18
CA PHE A 149 13.64 5.92 -11.05
C PHE A 149 13.45 6.42 -12.48
N LYS A 150 12.21 6.54 -12.95
CA LYS A 150 11.90 7.03 -14.30
C LYS A 150 11.52 8.51 -14.24
N ASN A 151 12.53 9.35 -14.49
CA ASN A 151 12.37 10.80 -14.72
C ASN A 151 12.77 11.11 -16.16
#